data_AF-A0A1X2EHS1-F1
#
_entry.id   AF-A0A1X2EHS1-F1
#
_cell.length_a   1.000
_cell.length_b   1.000
_cell.length_c   1.000
_cell.angle_alpha   90.00
_cell.angle_beta   90.00
_cell.angle_gamma   90.00
#
_symmetry.space_group_name_H-M   'P 1'
#
loop_
_entity.id
_entity.type
_entity.pdbx_description
1 polymer ?
#
loop_
_entity_poly.entity_id
_entity_poly.type
_entity_poly.pdbx_seq_one_letter_code
_entity_poly.pdbx_strand_id
1 'polypeptide(L)'
;MARIRRTRTHRLVAGTAAIGLAGALAVAGPAGTAAAAPPCTAGALSTTASGVLARAGGFFDAHPEANDVITAAAKQPPQEARDSVRGYFTAHPGELLELQDIARPLTDMRNECGVELSPGHLATLIDTITE
;
A
#
# COMPACT_ATOMS: atom_id res chain seq x y z
N MET A 1 56.82 -21.55 -3.58
CA MET A 1 57.42 -20.23 -3.89
C MET A 1 57.03 -19.90 -5.33
N ALA A 2 56.46 -18.78 -5.76
CA ALA A 2 56.37 -17.42 -5.24
C ALA A 2 55.04 -16.74 -5.69
N ARG A 3 54.58 -15.75 -4.92
CA ARG A 3 53.35 -14.96 -5.16
C ARG A 3 53.61 -13.89 -6.21
N ILE A 4 52.65 -13.66 -7.11
CA ILE A 4 52.62 -12.44 -7.96
C ILE A 4 51.36 -11.66 -7.61
N ARG A 5 51.54 -10.58 -6.84
CA ARG A 5 50.56 -9.50 -6.68
C ARG A 5 50.72 -8.53 -7.86
N ARG A 6 49.63 -8.17 -8.53
CA ARG A 6 49.56 -6.95 -9.35
C ARG A 6 48.34 -6.15 -8.95
N THR A 7 48.57 -5.18 -8.08
CA THR A 7 47.74 -3.99 -7.87
C THR A 7 47.92 -3.03 -9.06
N ARG A 8 46.83 -2.60 -9.68
CA ARG A 8 46.78 -1.36 -10.47
C ARG A 8 45.50 -0.60 -10.18
N THR A 9 45.60 0.30 -9.22
CA THR A 9 44.75 1.48 -9.06
C THR A 9 45.02 2.49 -10.17
N HIS A 10 43.98 2.91 -10.90
CA HIS A 10 43.93 4.13 -11.71
C HIS A 10 42.63 4.86 -11.27
N ARG A 11 42.69 5.98 -10.51
CA ARG A 11 42.74 7.40 -10.97
C ARG A 11 41.63 7.71 -12.01
N LEU A 12 40.83 8.78 -12.00
CA LEU A 12 40.70 10.10 -11.35
C LEU A 12 39.31 10.64 -11.81
N VAL A 13 38.50 11.24 -10.93
CA VAL A 13 38.03 12.66 -10.95
C VAL A 13 36.95 13.09 -11.99
N ALA A 14 35.87 13.62 -11.41
CA ALA A 14 34.95 14.71 -11.83
C ALA A 14 34.23 14.72 -13.20
N GLY A 15 32.90 14.91 -13.12
CA GLY A 15 32.08 15.45 -14.21
C GLY A 15 30.71 15.90 -13.67
N THR A 16 30.45 17.20 -13.72
CA THR A 16 29.22 17.89 -13.27
C THR A 16 28.07 17.80 -14.28
N ALA A 17 26.84 17.69 -13.75
CA ALA A 17 25.56 18.24 -14.22
C ALA A 17 25.06 18.00 -15.66
N ALA A 18 23.86 17.39 -15.78
CA ALA A 18 22.69 18.00 -16.44
C ALA A 18 21.45 17.08 -16.36
N ILE A 19 20.30 17.72 -16.22
CA ILE A 19 18.95 17.19 -16.08
C ILE A 19 18.50 16.47 -17.36
N GLY A 20 17.92 15.28 -17.21
CA GLY A 20 17.13 14.61 -18.24
C GLY A 20 16.05 13.76 -17.59
N LEU A 21 14.80 14.24 -17.59
CA LEU A 21 13.64 13.38 -17.35
C LEU A 21 13.51 12.41 -18.54
N ALA A 22 13.85 11.14 -18.32
CA ALA A 22 13.47 10.04 -19.20
C ALA A 22 13.11 8.84 -18.31
N GLY A 23 11.87 8.36 -18.43
CA GLY A 23 11.37 7.22 -17.67
C GLY A 23 12.02 5.90 -18.11
N ALA A 24 12.11 4.96 -17.16
CA ALA A 24 11.86 3.53 -17.31
C ALA A 24 12.54 2.74 -16.16
N LEU A 25 11.68 2.12 -15.34
CA LEU A 25 11.82 0.79 -14.73
C LEU A 25 13.18 0.44 -14.09
N ALA A 26 13.31 0.73 -12.80
CA ALA A 26 14.19 -0.03 -11.91
C ALA A 26 13.35 -1.03 -11.11
N VAL A 27 13.32 -2.29 -11.57
CA VAL A 27 12.97 -3.43 -10.71
C VAL A 27 14.14 -3.67 -9.76
N ALA A 28 14.13 -3.00 -8.61
CA ALA A 28 15.01 -3.31 -7.49
C ALA A 28 14.26 -4.25 -6.53
N GLY A 29 14.95 -5.28 -6.03
CA GLY A 29 14.44 -6.26 -5.04
C GLY A 29 14.00 -5.61 -3.72
N PRO A 30 13.69 -6.39 -2.66
CA PRO A 30 13.08 -5.87 -1.43
C PRO A 30 14.08 -5.04 -0.63
N ALA A 31 14.33 -3.82 -1.09
CA ALA A 31 14.92 -2.76 -0.32
C ALA A 31 13.83 -2.25 0.61
N GLY A 32 14.06 -2.35 1.92
CA GLY A 32 13.29 -1.56 2.88
C GLY A 32 13.41 -0.10 2.48
N THR A 33 12.37 0.43 1.84
CA THR A 33 12.31 1.83 1.44
C THR A 33 12.12 2.64 2.71
N ALA A 34 13.12 3.42 3.10
CA ALA A 34 12.87 4.62 3.87
C ALA A 34 11.83 5.41 3.07
N ALA A 35 10.59 5.44 3.55
CA ALA A 35 9.49 6.07 2.85
C ALA A 35 9.83 7.55 2.66
N ALA A 36 10.17 7.95 1.44
CA ALA A 36 9.95 9.33 1.05
C ALA A 36 8.48 9.62 1.36
N ALA A 37 8.18 10.79 1.96
CA ALA A 37 6.81 11.18 2.26
C ALA A 37 5.93 10.85 1.05
N PRO A 38 4.82 10.11 1.22
CA PRO A 38 4.01 9.66 0.12
C PRO A 38 3.61 10.89 -0.70
N PRO A 39 3.87 10.91 -2.03
CA PRO A 39 3.47 12.05 -2.82
C PRO A 39 1.95 12.16 -2.75
N CYS A 40 1.42 13.26 -2.18
CA CYS A 40 -0.01 13.50 -1.96
C CYS A 40 -0.76 13.69 -3.28
N THR A 41 -0.94 12.59 -4.00
CA THR A 41 -1.44 12.52 -5.36
C THR A 41 -2.38 11.32 -5.50
N ALA A 42 -3.34 11.41 -6.42
CA ALA A 42 -4.25 10.30 -6.70
C ALA A 42 -3.50 9.01 -7.11
N GLY A 43 -2.42 9.12 -7.90
CA GLY A 43 -1.64 7.97 -8.34
C GLY A 43 -0.91 7.24 -7.21
N ALA A 44 -0.35 7.99 -6.25
CA ALA A 44 0.26 7.40 -5.07
C ALA A 44 -0.78 6.73 -4.16
N LEU A 45 -1.94 7.40 -3.97
CA LEU A 45 -3.06 6.81 -3.23
C LEU A 45 -3.53 5.50 -3.85
N SER A 46 -3.72 5.46 -5.17
CA SER A 46 -4.11 4.25 -5.88
C SER A 46 -3.08 3.13 -5.76
N THR A 47 -1.78 3.46 -5.80
CA THR A 47 -0.70 2.48 -5.64
C THR A 47 -0.70 1.88 -4.23
N THR A 48 -0.78 2.74 -3.21
CA THR A 48 -0.86 2.31 -1.80
C THR A 48 -2.13 1.50 -1.54
N ALA A 49 -3.28 1.97 -2.03
CA ALA A 49 -4.56 1.27 -1.89
C ALA A 49 -4.54 -0.10 -2.55
N SER A 50 -3.95 -0.23 -3.74
CA SER A 50 -3.82 -1.52 -4.43
C SER A 50 -3.01 -2.52 -3.60
N GLY A 51 -1.91 -2.08 -2.98
CA GLY A 51 -1.12 -2.92 -2.08
C GLY A 51 -1.87 -3.34 -0.81
N VAL A 52 -2.65 -2.42 -0.22
CA VAL A 52 -3.50 -2.72 0.94
C VAL A 52 -4.60 -3.72 0.57
N LEU A 53 -5.28 -3.52 -0.55
CA LEU A 53 -6.34 -4.43 -1.02
C LEU A 53 -5.80 -5.82 -1.36
N ALA A 54 -4.60 -5.92 -1.95
CA ALA A 54 -3.97 -7.21 -2.20
C ALA A 54 -3.69 -7.99 -0.90
N ARG A 55 -3.19 -7.29 0.14
CA ARG A 55 -2.98 -7.91 1.47
C ARG A 55 -4.29 -8.27 2.16
N ALA A 56 -5.31 -7.41 2.05
CA ALA A 56 -6.64 -7.69 2.58
C ALA A 56 -7.25 -8.93 1.90
N GLY A 57 -7.05 -9.12 0.59
CA GLY A 57 -7.43 -10.34 -0.12
C GLY A 57 -6.78 -11.58 0.49
N GLY A 58 -5.46 -11.54 0.71
CA GLY A 58 -4.75 -12.63 1.40
C GLY A 58 -5.25 -12.90 2.82
N PHE A 59 -5.62 -11.85 3.57
CA PHE A 59 -6.29 -12.01 4.86
C PHE A 59 -7.64 -12.73 4.71
N PHE A 60 -8.51 -12.30 3.80
CA PHE A 60 -9.81 -12.94 3.62
C PHE A 60 -9.72 -14.38 3.10
N ASP A 61 -8.71 -14.70 2.29
CA ASP A 61 -8.42 -16.08 1.87
C ASP A 61 -7.99 -16.97 3.06
N ALA A 62 -7.27 -16.41 4.03
CA ALA A 62 -6.85 -17.10 5.25
C ALA A 62 -7.95 -17.14 6.32
N HIS A 63 -8.92 -16.22 6.26
CA HIS A 63 -10.01 -16.03 7.22
C HIS A 63 -11.38 -16.14 6.51
N PRO A 64 -11.83 -17.36 6.14
CA PRO A 64 -13.05 -17.55 5.36
C PRO A 64 -14.32 -17.06 6.09
N GLU A 65 -14.36 -17.14 7.42
CA GLU A 65 -15.50 -16.63 8.19
C GLU A 65 -15.59 -15.09 8.13
N ALA A 66 -14.46 -14.38 8.24
CA ALA A 66 -14.40 -12.93 8.06
C ALA A 66 -14.82 -12.54 6.64
N ASN A 67 -14.37 -13.31 5.63
CA ASN A 67 -14.76 -13.11 4.24
C ASN A 67 -16.28 -13.27 4.05
N ASP A 68 -16.88 -14.30 4.63
CA ASP A 68 -18.31 -14.55 4.55
C ASP A 68 -19.12 -13.42 5.20
N VAL A 69 -18.70 -12.94 6.38
CA VAL A 69 -19.34 -11.82 7.08
C VAL A 69 -19.30 -10.55 6.25
N ILE A 70 -18.13 -10.19 5.69
CA ILE A 70 -17.97 -9.00 4.87
C ILE A 70 -18.78 -9.12 3.56
N THR A 71 -18.79 -10.30 2.95
CA THR A 71 -19.57 -10.58 1.73
C THR A 71 -21.07 -10.49 1.98
N ALA A 72 -21.55 -11.01 3.11
CA ALA A 72 -22.95 -10.89 3.51
C ALA A 72 -23.32 -9.44 3.81
N ALA A 73 -22.45 -8.70 4.52
CA ALA A 73 -22.66 -7.30 4.85
C ALA A 73 -22.83 -6.40 3.62
N ALA A 74 -22.18 -6.73 2.49
CA ALA A 74 -22.33 -5.99 1.24
C ALA A 74 -23.76 -6.00 0.67
N LYS A 75 -24.62 -6.93 1.10
CA LYS A 75 -26.02 -7.06 0.66
C LYS A 75 -27.01 -6.50 1.68
N GLN A 76 -26.54 -6.06 2.84
CA GLN A 76 -27.37 -5.59 3.94
C GLN A 76 -27.61 -4.07 3.83
N PRO A 77 -28.70 -3.56 4.45
CA PRO A 77 -28.85 -2.13 4.71
C PRO A 77 -27.63 -1.56 5.45
N PRO A 78 -27.24 -0.30 5.22
CA PRO A 78 -25.98 0.25 5.74
C PRO A 78 -25.81 0.15 7.26
N GLN A 79 -26.89 0.20 8.03
CA GLN A 79 -26.82 0.07 9.48
C GLN A 79 -26.56 -1.38 9.91
N GLU A 80 -27.30 -2.34 9.34
CA GLU A 80 -27.14 -3.77 9.60
C GLU A 80 -25.76 -4.28 9.18
N ALA A 81 -25.21 -3.77 8.07
CA ALA A 81 -23.86 -4.07 7.62
C ALA A 81 -22.80 -3.66 8.67
N ARG A 82 -22.92 -2.44 9.22
CA ARG A 82 -22.01 -1.95 10.27
C ARG A 82 -22.10 -2.78 11.54
N ASP A 83 -23.32 -3.14 11.94
CA ASP A 83 -23.54 -3.92 13.15
C ASP A 83 -23.03 -5.35 13.00
N SER A 84 -23.21 -5.99 11.84
CA SER A 84 -22.67 -7.32 11.53
C SER A 84 -21.14 -7.34 11.57
N VAL A 85 -20.50 -6.39 10.90
CA VAL A 85 -19.03 -6.27 10.90
C VAL A 85 -18.49 -6.00 12.30
N ARG A 86 -19.13 -5.10 13.05
CA ARG A 86 -18.71 -4.81 14.44
C ARG A 86 -18.87 -6.01 15.35
N GLY A 87 -19.99 -6.72 15.25
CA GLY A 87 -20.25 -7.91 16.05
C GLY A 87 -19.18 -8.97 15.84
N TYR A 88 -18.83 -9.24 14.59
CA TYR A 88 -17.79 -10.20 14.23
C TYR A 88 -16.42 -9.83 14.81
N PHE A 89 -15.93 -8.62 14.53
CA PHE A 89 -14.58 -8.21 14.97
C PHE A 89 -14.48 -7.92 16.48
N THR A 90 -15.60 -7.74 17.18
CA THR A 90 -15.61 -7.71 18.65
C THR A 90 -15.31 -9.10 19.24
N ALA A 91 -15.79 -10.16 18.59
CA ALA A 91 -15.47 -11.54 18.95
C ALA A 91 -14.09 -11.99 18.44
N HIS A 92 -13.56 -11.34 17.40
CA HIS A 92 -12.28 -11.66 16.76
C HIS A 92 -11.29 -10.48 16.82
N PRO A 93 -10.83 -10.08 18.04
CA PRO A 93 -9.97 -8.91 18.19
C PRO A 93 -8.59 -9.08 17.53
N GLY A 94 -8.07 -10.31 17.40
CA GLY A 94 -6.81 -10.57 16.71
C GLY A 94 -6.88 -10.26 15.21
N GLU A 95 -7.96 -10.69 14.56
CA GLU A 95 -8.23 -10.41 13.15
C GLU A 95 -8.44 -8.91 12.89
N LEU A 96 -9.10 -8.23 13.83
CA LEU A 96 -9.25 -6.78 13.78
C LEU A 96 -7.89 -6.07 13.81
N LEU A 97 -6.96 -6.51 14.65
CA LEU A 97 -5.61 -5.94 14.73
C LEU A 97 -4.84 -6.17 13.43
N GLU A 98 -4.94 -7.36 12.84
CA GLU A 98 -4.30 -7.66 11.57
C GLU A 98 -4.83 -6.79 10.43
N LEU A 99 -6.15 -6.61 10.34
CA LEU A 99 -6.75 -5.67 9.37
C LEU A 99 -6.34 -4.21 9.61
N GLN A 100 -6.19 -3.79 10.87
CA GLN A 100 -5.67 -2.46 11.20
C GLN A 100 -4.22 -2.30 10.72
N ASP A 101 -3.37 -3.31 10.90
CA ASP A 101 -2.00 -3.32 10.40
C ASP A 101 -1.95 -3.31 8.87
N ILE A 102 -2.84 -4.06 8.20
CA ILE A 102 -3.00 -4.05 6.74
C ILE A 102 -3.40 -2.65 6.24
N ALA A 103 -4.31 -1.97 6.96
CA ALA A 103 -4.81 -0.65 6.59
C ALA A 103 -3.84 0.51 6.94
N ARG A 104 -2.82 0.26 7.77
CA ARG A 104 -1.89 1.29 8.28
C ARG A 104 -1.29 2.19 7.19
N PRO A 105 -0.83 1.69 6.02
CA PRO A 105 -0.27 2.56 4.97
C PRO A 105 -1.25 3.64 4.47
N LEU A 106 -2.55 3.33 4.43
CA LEU A 106 -3.57 4.31 4.03
C LEU A 106 -3.89 5.30 5.15
N THR A 107 -3.89 4.85 6.41
CA THR A 107 -4.10 5.77 7.54
C THR A 107 -2.93 6.71 7.74
N ASP A 108 -1.70 6.25 7.53
CA ASP A 108 -0.50 7.07 7.61
C ASP A 108 -0.52 8.15 6.53
N MET A 109 -0.80 7.77 5.28
CA MET A 109 -0.90 8.72 4.18
C MET A 109 -2.05 9.72 4.36
N ARG A 110 -3.20 9.32 4.94
CA ARG A 110 -4.27 10.26 5.32
C ARG A 110 -3.79 11.28 6.37
N ASN A 111 -3.02 10.83 7.36
CA ASN A 111 -2.51 11.71 8.41
C ASN A 111 -1.48 12.70 7.86
N GLU A 112 -0.72 12.30 6.85
CA GLU A 112 0.32 13.12 6.22
C GLU A 112 -0.21 14.06 5.13
N CYS A 113 -1.19 13.62 4.32
CA CYS A 113 -1.73 14.38 3.18
C CYS A 113 -3.04 15.13 3.47
N GLY A 114 -3.65 14.92 4.63
CA GLY A 114 -4.94 15.50 5.00
C GLY A 114 -6.14 14.67 4.54
N VAL A 115 -7.29 14.95 5.16
CA VAL A 115 -8.55 14.22 4.97
C VAL A 115 -9.09 14.24 3.52
N GLU A 116 -8.59 15.14 2.68
CA GLU A 116 -9.04 15.38 1.31
C GLU A 116 -8.60 14.30 0.29
N LEU A 117 -7.64 13.43 0.60
CA LEU A 117 -7.24 12.33 -0.29
C LEU A 117 -7.47 10.98 0.40
N SER A 118 -8.71 10.51 0.34
CA SER A 118 -9.12 9.22 0.89
C SER A 118 -9.47 8.21 -0.22
N PRO A 119 -9.40 6.89 0.06
CA PRO A 119 -9.94 5.87 -0.84
C PRO A 119 -11.40 6.10 -1.25
N GLY A 120 -12.19 6.80 -0.44
CA GLY A 120 -13.58 7.14 -0.77
C GLY A 120 -13.71 8.01 -2.02
N HIS A 121 -12.76 8.92 -2.27
CA HIS A 121 -12.77 9.72 -3.50
C HIS A 121 -12.51 8.88 -4.76
N LEU A 122 -11.72 7.80 -4.64
CA LEU A 122 -11.55 6.86 -5.75
C LEU A 122 -12.82 6.05 -5.99
N ALA A 123 -13.54 5.66 -4.93
CA ALA A 123 -14.83 5.00 -5.08
C ALA A 123 -15.85 5.91 -5.79
N THR A 124 -15.98 7.17 -5.36
CA THR A 124 -16.84 8.15 -6.04
C THR A 124 -16.47 8.35 -7.51
N LEU A 125 -15.16 8.40 -7.83
CA LEU A 125 -14.70 8.47 -9.22
C LEU A 125 -15.18 7.26 -10.02
N ILE A 126 -15.01 6.04 -9.49
CA ILE A 126 -15.42 4.80 -10.15
C ILE A 126 -16.93 4.82 -10.40
N ASP A 127 -17.74 5.13 -9.39
CA ASP A 127 -19.19 5.20 -9.53
C ASP A 127 -19.57 6.18 -10.66
N THR A 128 -19.01 7.40 -10.62
CA THR A 128 -19.29 8.48 -11.60
C THR A 128 -18.95 8.11 -13.04
N ILE A 129 -17.88 7.34 -13.29
CA ILE A 129 -17.48 6.95 -14.66
C ILE A 129 -18.18 5.68 -15.17
N THR A 130 -18.90 4.97 -14.29
CA THR A 130 -19.63 3.75 -14.62
C THR A 130 -21.14 3.93 -14.76
N GLU A 131 -21.67 5.07 -14.31
CA GLU A 131 -23.01 5.56 -14.65
C GLU A 131 -23.12 5.97 -16.13
#